data_AF-W3WQE1-F1
#
_entry.id   AF-W3WQE1-F1
#
_cell.length_a   1.000
_cell.length_b   1.000
_cell.length_c   1.000
_cell.angle_alpha   90.00
_cell.angle_beta   90.00
_cell.angle_gamma   90.00
#
_symmetry.space_group_name_H-M   'P 1'
#
loop_
_entity.id
_entity.type
_entity.pdbx_description
1 polymer ?
#
loop_
_entity_poly.entity_id
_entity_poly.type
_entity_poly.pdbx_seq_one_letter_code
_entity_poly.pdbx_strand_id
1 'polypeptide(L)'
;MEEIWKRCWHWFWNFANVIFAILILAGSRDSTSSAFSLSNPYQRMIEMFVGDDCASLATEIIPDKYRISLTSSCRVFGDEVTCRSHFPPALDWARLLEADVVASADNETIAICTAPFATVDGHFPTTNAMAAAIFAFLIISIIISVMVFVTPIISGKAFGRHVMLVTGFDVVLLVACIVLYVTIAQYAIAPYTHTDIAAATGERVNTLAILGIGFWLLIAALVARVIGNPVLIRSLITLFFHRCSGGSAGPKRGFVEDWRSPAAREDNTARMMQEADERRAREVQRRAEEAQRLEDAANQYYRR
;
A
#
# COMPACT_ATOMS: atom_id res chain seq x y z
N MET A 1 43.89 -10.58 -1.97
CA MET A 1 42.98 -10.28 -3.10
C MET A 1 41.53 -10.62 -2.77
N GLU A 2 41.24 -11.80 -2.20
CA GLU A 2 39.86 -12.21 -1.89
C GLU A 2 39.09 -11.22 -0.99
N GLU A 3 39.69 -10.72 0.08
CA GLU A 3 39.02 -9.75 0.98
C GLU A 3 38.78 -8.37 0.34
N ILE A 4 39.63 -7.97 -0.62
CA ILE A 4 39.43 -6.71 -1.35
C ILE A 4 38.19 -6.84 -2.23
N TRP A 5 38.07 -7.95 -2.97
CA TRP A 5 36.89 -8.25 -3.77
C TRP A 5 35.59 -8.27 -2.95
N LYS A 6 35.61 -8.94 -1.78
CA LYS A 6 34.45 -8.97 -0.87
C LYS A 6 34.03 -7.58 -0.39
N ARG A 7 35.00 -6.71 -0.09
CA ARG A 7 34.73 -5.31 0.30
C ARG A 7 34.14 -4.51 -0.87
N CYS A 8 34.71 -4.63 -2.07
CA CYS A 8 34.18 -3.98 -3.27
C CYS A 8 32.75 -4.44 -3.57
N TRP A 9 32.48 -5.74 -3.51
CA TRP A 9 31.13 -6.30 -3.66
C TRP A 9 30.16 -5.72 -2.65
N HIS A 10 30.52 -5.77 -1.37
CA HIS A 10 29.70 -5.22 -0.29
C HIS A 10 29.42 -3.73 -0.50
N TRP A 11 30.43 -2.92 -0.82
CA TRP A 11 30.25 -1.50 -1.06
C TRP A 11 29.38 -1.19 -2.28
N PHE A 12 29.57 -1.90 -3.38
CA PHE A 12 28.75 -1.72 -4.59
C PHE A 12 27.26 -1.89 -4.28
N TRP A 13 26.89 -2.99 -3.62
CA TRP A 13 25.49 -3.26 -3.31
C TRP A 13 24.91 -2.33 -2.23
N ASN A 14 25.70 -1.91 -1.24
CA ASN A 14 25.26 -0.90 -0.28
C ASN A 14 25.04 0.46 -0.94
N PHE A 15 25.86 0.81 -1.93
CA PHE A 15 25.74 2.07 -2.65
C PHE A 15 24.50 2.08 -3.54
N ALA A 16 24.25 0.97 -4.25
CA ALA A 16 23.02 0.78 -5.01
C ALA A 16 21.78 0.97 -4.13
N ASN A 17 21.79 0.42 -2.90
CA ASN A 17 20.67 0.59 -1.96
C ASN A 17 20.43 2.03 -1.53
N VAL A 18 21.49 2.78 -1.24
CA VAL A 18 21.36 4.21 -0.94
C VAL A 18 20.74 4.95 -2.12
N ILE A 19 21.21 4.69 -3.34
CA ILE A 19 20.67 5.30 -4.55
C ILE A 19 19.18 4.95 -4.72
N PHE A 20 18.81 3.68 -4.61
CA PHE A 20 17.41 3.26 -4.77
C PHE A 20 16.50 3.91 -3.73
N ALA A 21 16.90 3.93 -2.46
CA ALA A 21 16.12 4.57 -1.41
C ALA A 21 15.96 6.09 -1.66
N ILE A 22 17.03 6.78 -2.10
CA ILE A 22 16.95 8.20 -2.47
C ILE A 22 16.01 8.41 -3.65
N LEU A 23 16.09 7.59 -4.70
CA LEU A 23 15.22 7.71 -5.87
C LEU A 23 13.74 7.50 -5.52
N ILE A 24 13.43 6.55 -4.62
CA ILE A 24 12.07 6.33 -4.10
C ILE A 24 11.58 7.55 -3.32
N LEU A 25 12.43 8.13 -2.46
CA LEU A 25 12.08 9.31 -1.65
C LEU A 25 11.94 10.59 -2.50
N ALA A 26 12.76 10.73 -3.53
CA ALA A 26 12.80 11.89 -4.42
C ALA A 26 11.74 11.84 -5.53
N GLY A 27 11.15 10.67 -5.82
CA GLY A 27 10.26 10.46 -6.95
C GLY A 27 9.16 11.52 -7.06
N SER A 28 8.78 11.87 -8.28
CA SER A 28 7.69 12.82 -8.62
C SER A 28 7.82 14.27 -8.14
N ARG A 29 9.01 14.74 -7.72
CA ARG A 29 9.18 16.15 -7.37
C ARG A 29 9.10 17.08 -8.57
N ASP A 30 9.62 16.62 -9.70
CA ASP A 30 9.71 17.37 -10.95
C ASP A 30 9.34 16.48 -12.14
N SER A 31 9.13 17.07 -13.31
CA SER A 31 8.76 16.34 -14.54
C SER A 31 9.76 15.22 -14.89
N THR A 32 11.06 15.46 -14.67
CA THR A 32 12.15 14.48 -14.92
C THR A 32 12.19 13.35 -13.89
N SER A 33 11.88 13.62 -12.62
CA SER A 33 11.90 12.63 -11.54
C SER A 33 10.56 11.90 -11.35
N SER A 34 9.51 12.33 -12.05
CA SER A 34 8.19 11.72 -12.05
C SER A 34 8.16 10.27 -12.53
N ALA A 35 9.14 9.84 -13.33
CA ALA A 35 9.26 8.44 -13.73
C ALA A 35 9.43 7.49 -12.53
N PHE A 36 10.03 7.95 -11.42
CA PHE A 36 10.28 7.15 -10.21
C PHE A 36 9.11 7.13 -9.22
N SER A 37 7.90 7.42 -9.69
CA SER A 37 6.68 7.33 -8.89
C SER A 37 6.48 5.93 -8.31
N LEU A 38 5.92 5.87 -7.11
CA LEU A 38 5.52 4.63 -6.46
C LEU A 38 4.22 4.08 -7.04
N SER A 39 3.28 4.95 -7.40
CA SER A 39 1.99 4.57 -7.97
C SER A 39 1.73 5.36 -9.26
N ASN A 40 1.06 4.72 -10.20
CA ASN A 40 0.87 5.14 -11.57
C ASN A 40 -0.56 4.85 -12.08
N PRO A 41 -1.62 5.32 -11.38
CA PRO A 41 -2.99 5.07 -11.83
C PRO A 41 -3.22 5.79 -13.17
N TYR A 42 -3.74 5.03 -14.13
CA TYR A 42 -4.04 5.49 -15.49
C TYR A 42 -5.49 5.96 -15.59
N GLN A 43 -5.82 6.75 -16.60
CA GLN A 43 -7.10 7.41 -16.80
C GLN A 43 -8.30 6.51 -16.51
N ARG A 44 -8.39 5.35 -17.17
CA ARG A 44 -9.52 4.44 -16.99
C ARG A 44 -9.69 3.90 -15.57
N MET A 45 -8.59 3.74 -14.83
CA MET A 45 -8.66 3.42 -13.41
C MET A 45 -9.18 4.62 -12.62
N ILE A 46 -8.75 5.83 -12.96
CA ILE A 46 -9.23 7.09 -12.35
C ILE A 46 -10.75 7.23 -12.57
N GLU A 47 -11.21 7.02 -13.81
CA GLU A 47 -12.62 7.05 -14.21
C GLU A 47 -13.45 6.04 -13.40
N MET A 48 -12.94 4.83 -13.17
CA MET A 48 -13.62 3.82 -12.35
C MET A 48 -13.85 4.29 -10.91
N PHE A 49 -12.99 5.15 -10.36
CA PHE A 49 -13.13 5.65 -9.00
C PHE A 49 -14.12 6.78 -8.85
N VAL A 50 -14.22 7.64 -9.86
CA VAL A 50 -15.18 8.75 -9.87
C VAL A 50 -16.54 8.35 -10.43
N GLY A 51 -16.61 7.25 -11.16
CA GLY A 51 -17.80 6.77 -11.87
C GLY A 51 -17.96 7.41 -13.25
N ASP A 52 -18.70 6.74 -14.12
CA ASP A 52 -18.87 7.14 -15.54
C ASP A 52 -19.50 8.54 -15.69
N ASP A 53 -20.44 8.89 -14.80
CA ASP A 53 -21.09 10.20 -14.81
C ASP A 53 -20.08 11.33 -14.60
N CYS A 54 -19.22 11.19 -13.59
CA CYS A 54 -18.15 12.16 -13.35
C CYS A 54 -17.10 12.15 -14.47
N ALA A 55 -16.69 10.96 -14.93
CA ALA A 55 -15.72 10.82 -16.01
C ALA A 55 -16.17 11.57 -17.28
N SER A 56 -17.46 11.51 -17.60
CA SER A 56 -18.02 12.20 -18.76
C SER A 56 -18.09 13.72 -18.62
N LEU A 57 -18.26 14.23 -17.39
CA LEU A 57 -18.37 15.66 -17.09
C LEU A 57 -17.01 16.33 -16.86
N ALA A 58 -16.03 15.57 -16.37
CA ALA A 58 -14.72 16.07 -15.93
C ALA A 58 -13.57 15.63 -16.86
N THR A 59 -13.84 15.31 -18.13
CA THR A 59 -12.83 14.84 -19.10
C THR A 59 -11.63 15.78 -19.25
N GLU A 60 -11.83 17.09 -19.14
CA GLU A 60 -10.75 18.09 -19.26
C GLU A 60 -9.98 18.29 -17.94
N ILE A 61 -10.51 17.80 -16.81
CA ILE A 61 -9.97 17.99 -15.46
C ILE A 61 -9.20 16.75 -15.01
N ILE A 62 -9.69 15.56 -15.40
CA ILE A 62 -9.07 14.28 -15.07
C ILE A 62 -7.80 14.10 -15.90
N PRO A 63 -6.62 13.93 -15.29
CA PRO A 63 -5.40 13.68 -16.04
C PRO A 63 -5.39 12.26 -16.63
N ASP A 64 -4.68 12.11 -17.75
CA ASP A 64 -4.46 10.81 -18.40
C ASP A 64 -3.78 9.82 -17.44
N LYS A 65 -2.95 10.34 -16.53
CA LYS A 65 -2.22 9.54 -15.55
C LYS A 65 -1.78 10.39 -14.35
N TYR A 66 -1.86 9.81 -13.15
CA TYR A 66 -1.11 10.34 -12.01
C TYR A 66 0.21 9.58 -11.82
N ARG A 67 1.23 10.30 -11.36
CA ARG A 67 2.53 9.74 -10.94
C ARG A 67 2.77 10.13 -9.49
N ILE A 68 2.48 9.22 -8.58
CA ILE A 68 2.39 9.51 -7.13
C ILE A 68 3.58 8.90 -6.40
N SER A 69 4.22 9.70 -5.57
CA SER A 69 5.32 9.34 -4.69
C SER A 69 4.91 9.61 -3.23
N LEU A 70 5.80 9.32 -2.27
CA LEU A 70 5.53 9.60 -0.85
C LEU A 70 5.45 11.10 -0.56
N THR A 71 6.21 11.93 -1.28
CA THR A 71 6.36 13.37 -0.95
C THR A 71 5.87 14.31 -2.06
N SER A 72 5.26 13.75 -3.10
CA SER A 72 4.84 14.52 -4.26
C SER A 72 3.92 13.71 -5.15
N SER A 73 3.20 14.41 -6.00
CA SER A 73 2.36 13.85 -7.05
C SER A 73 2.51 14.68 -8.32
N CYS A 74 2.48 14.01 -9.47
CA CYS A 74 2.41 14.69 -10.76
C CYS A 74 1.16 14.26 -11.52
N ARG A 75 0.59 15.20 -12.25
CA ARG A 75 -0.49 15.00 -13.23
C ARG A 75 0.14 15.00 -14.61
N VAL A 76 -0.33 14.10 -15.46
CA VAL A 76 0.12 13.99 -16.85
C VAL A 76 -1.09 14.25 -17.75
N PHE A 77 -1.00 15.29 -18.58
CA PHE A 77 -1.99 15.65 -19.59
C PHE A 77 -1.29 15.63 -20.96
N GLY A 78 -1.43 14.54 -21.71
CA GLY A 78 -0.65 14.28 -22.92
C GLY A 78 0.85 14.35 -22.63
N ASP A 79 1.50 15.37 -23.20
CA ASP A 79 2.94 15.63 -23.04
C ASP A 79 3.27 16.56 -21.87
N GLU A 80 2.27 17.21 -21.26
CA GLU A 80 2.47 18.13 -20.15
C GLU A 80 2.47 17.39 -18.80
N VAL A 81 3.48 17.67 -17.97
CA VAL A 81 3.61 17.07 -16.64
C VAL A 81 3.68 18.16 -15.58
N THR A 82 2.66 18.26 -14.74
CA THR A 82 2.60 19.22 -13.63
C THR A 82 2.76 18.51 -12.29
N CYS A 83 3.79 18.87 -11.54
CA CYS A 83 4.11 18.24 -10.25
C CYS A 83 3.81 19.17 -9.07
N ARG A 84 3.35 18.59 -7.97
CA ARG A 84 3.19 19.27 -6.67
C ARG A 84 3.86 18.42 -5.60
N SER A 85 4.75 19.05 -4.85
CA SER A 85 5.28 18.46 -3.63
C SER A 85 4.28 18.64 -2.48
N HIS A 86 4.28 17.71 -1.54
CA HIS A 86 3.51 17.81 -0.32
C HIS A 86 4.28 17.24 0.86
N PHE A 87 4.12 17.88 2.01
CA PHE A 87 4.62 17.41 3.29
C PHE A 87 3.55 17.70 4.35
N PRO A 88 3.15 16.73 5.18
CA PRO A 88 3.74 15.40 5.42
C PRO A 88 3.61 14.40 4.25
N PRO A 89 4.37 13.28 4.28
CA PRO A 89 4.26 12.24 3.28
C PRO A 89 2.85 11.65 3.23
N ALA A 90 2.33 11.45 2.02
CA ALA A 90 0.98 10.94 1.77
C ALA A 90 1.00 10.07 0.51
N LEU A 91 0.19 9.02 0.49
CA LEU A 91 0.03 8.16 -0.70
C LEU A 91 -1.45 7.97 -0.98
N ASP A 92 -2.15 9.09 -1.11
CA ASP A 92 -3.60 9.14 -1.22
C ASP A 92 -4.01 9.75 -2.57
N TRP A 93 -4.40 8.87 -3.48
CA TRP A 93 -4.75 9.24 -4.84
C TRP A 93 -6.22 9.68 -4.96
N ALA A 94 -7.11 9.19 -4.09
CA ALA A 94 -8.51 9.61 -4.05
C ALA A 94 -8.61 11.08 -3.61
N ARG A 95 -7.89 11.46 -2.54
CA ARG A 95 -7.84 12.85 -2.09
C ARG A 95 -7.21 13.80 -3.10
N LEU A 96 -6.23 13.32 -3.87
CA LEU A 96 -5.62 14.11 -4.93
C LEU A 96 -6.62 14.43 -6.05
N LEU A 97 -7.41 13.42 -6.42
CA LEU A 97 -8.45 13.53 -7.44
C LEU A 97 -9.61 14.41 -6.98
N GLU A 98 -10.08 14.21 -5.74
CA GLU A 98 -11.08 15.08 -5.12
C GLU A 98 -10.65 16.55 -5.13
N ALA A 99 -9.40 16.82 -4.75
CA ALA A 99 -8.85 18.18 -4.76
C ALA A 99 -8.79 18.80 -6.18
N ASP A 100 -8.58 17.98 -7.21
CA ASP A 100 -8.57 18.44 -8.60
C ASP A 100 -9.98 18.76 -9.10
N VAL A 101 -10.94 17.89 -8.81
CA VAL A 101 -12.36 18.12 -9.11
C VAL A 101 -12.84 19.40 -8.45
N VAL A 102 -12.61 19.57 -7.14
CA VAL A 102 -13.05 20.77 -6.40
C VAL A 102 -12.40 22.05 -6.90
N ALA A 103 -11.16 21.98 -7.40
CA ALA A 103 -10.44 23.16 -7.88
C ALA A 103 -10.84 23.61 -9.29
N SER A 104 -11.45 22.74 -10.10
CA SER A 104 -11.61 22.97 -11.54
C SER A 104 -13.03 22.80 -12.06
N ALA A 105 -13.95 22.25 -11.27
CA ALA A 105 -15.31 21.96 -11.69
C ALA A 105 -16.33 22.97 -11.15
N ASP A 106 -17.47 23.08 -11.83
CA ASP A 106 -18.63 23.84 -11.36
C ASP A 106 -19.37 23.10 -10.24
N ASN A 107 -20.28 23.80 -9.53
CA ASN A 107 -20.94 23.25 -8.34
C ASN A 107 -21.74 21.96 -8.61
N GLU A 108 -22.27 21.76 -9.83
CA GLU A 108 -23.03 20.57 -10.19
C GLU A 108 -22.09 19.37 -10.39
N THR A 109 -21.02 19.57 -11.16
CA THR A 109 -19.97 18.56 -11.37
C THR A 109 -19.27 18.20 -10.06
N ILE A 110 -19.01 19.15 -9.15
CA ILE A 110 -18.45 18.87 -7.81
C ILE A 110 -19.37 17.93 -7.03
N ALA A 111 -20.68 18.17 -7.01
CA ALA A 111 -21.62 17.35 -6.24
C ALA A 111 -21.66 15.89 -6.74
N ILE A 112 -21.62 15.70 -8.05
CA ILE A 112 -21.62 14.37 -8.68
C ILE A 112 -20.29 13.65 -8.45
N CYS A 113 -19.18 14.34 -8.72
CA CYS A 113 -17.84 13.76 -8.67
C CYS A 113 -17.30 13.52 -7.25
N THR A 114 -17.80 14.21 -6.23
CA THR A 114 -17.34 14.04 -4.84
C THR A 114 -18.16 13.04 -4.02
N ALA A 115 -19.37 12.69 -4.49
CA ALA A 115 -20.24 11.74 -3.80
C ALA A 115 -19.59 10.37 -3.51
N PRO A 116 -18.76 9.78 -4.41
CA PRO A 116 -18.05 8.53 -4.12
C PRO A 116 -17.06 8.66 -2.95
N PHE A 117 -16.37 9.80 -2.84
CA PHE A 117 -15.32 10.01 -1.82
C PHE A 117 -15.88 10.19 -0.41
N ALA A 118 -17.06 10.80 -0.27
CA ALA A 118 -17.72 11.03 1.02
C ALA A 118 -18.00 9.72 1.80
N THR A 119 -18.07 8.58 1.12
CA THR A 119 -18.27 7.27 1.76
C THR A 119 -17.00 6.68 2.38
N VAL A 120 -15.83 7.28 2.10
CA VAL A 120 -14.50 6.71 2.40
C VAL A 120 -13.71 7.54 3.42
N ASP A 121 -14.26 8.66 3.92
CA ASP A 121 -13.59 9.65 4.79
C ASP A 121 -12.75 9.10 5.97
N GLY A 122 -13.12 7.94 6.53
CA GLY A 122 -12.36 7.29 7.61
C GLY A 122 -11.01 6.68 7.20
N HIS A 123 -10.70 6.57 5.91
CA HIS A 123 -9.55 5.80 5.42
C HIS A 123 -8.27 6.64 5.27
N PHE A 124 -8.41 7.95 5.08
CA PHE A 124 -7.31 8.87 4.77
C PHE A 124 -6.28 9.05 5.91
N PRO A 125 -6.67 9.13 7.20
CA PRO A 125 -5.68 9.26 8.27
C PRO A 125 -4.77 8.03 8.37
N THR A 126 -5.33 6.84 8.15
CA THR A 126 -4.62 5.56 8.23
C THR A 126 -3.62 5.39 7.09
N THR A 127 -4.01 5.68 5.85
CA THR A 127 -3.12 5.60 4.68
C THR A 127 -1.96 6.59 4.81
N ASN A 128 -2.23 7.81 5.29
CA ASN A 128 -1.18 8.81 5.54
C ASN A 128 -0.22 8.41 6.65
N ALA A 129 -0.72 7.81 7.74
CA ALA A 129 0.14 7.28 8.79
C ALA A 129 1.05 6.14 8.28
N MET A 130 0.51 5.24 7.45
CA MET A 130 1.30 4.19 6.81
C MET A 130 2.33 4.76 5.83
N ALA A 131 1.98 5.76 5.03
CA ALA A 131 2.90 6.43 4.11
C ALA A 131 4.04 7.13 4.87
N ALA A 132 3.73 7.81 5.98
CA ALA A 132 4.72 8.41 6.86
C ALA A 132 5.65 7.35 7.50
N ALA A 133 5.12 6.18 7.86
CA ALA A 133 5.94 5.06 8.36
C ALA A 133 6.89 4.53 7.27
N ILE A 134 6.43 4.35 6.03
CA ILE A 134 7.30 3.96 4.89
C ILE A 134 8.42 5.00 4.71
N PHE A 135 8.07 6.29 4.72
CA PHE A 135 9.03 7.37 4.60
C PHE A 135 10.09 7.33 5.71
N ALA A 136 9.68 7.14 6.97
CA ALA A 136 10.59 7.02 8.10
C ALA A 136 11.49 5.78 8.00
N PHE A 137 10.95 4.62 7.62
CA PHE A 137 11.71 3.39 7.45
C PHE A 137 12.73 3.49 6.31
N LEU A 138 12.41 4.18 5.21
CA LEU A 138 13.37 4.43 4.14
C LEU A 138 14.51 5.35 4.59
N ILE A 139 14.24 6.39 5.40
CA ILE A 139 15.30 7.23 5.98
C ILE A 139 16.21 6.40 6.90
N ILE A 140 15.62 5.59 7.78
CA ILE A 140 16.39 4.72 8.68
C ILE A 140 17.22 3.73 7.85
N SER A 141 16.66 3.19 6.77
CA SER A 141 17.36 2.30 5.84
C SER A 141 18.57 2.98 5.19
N ILE A 142 18.46 4.25 4.78
CA ILE A 142 19.61 5.02 4.27
C ILE A 142 20.69 5.18 5.36
N ILE A 143 20.30 5.54 6.58
CA ILE A 143 21.27 5.69 7.69
C ILE A 143 21.98 4.37 7.97
N ILE A 144 21.24 3.25 8.04
CA ILE A 144 21.81 1.92 8.20
C ILE A 144 22.76 1.59 7.05
N SER A 145 22.35 1.88 5.81
CA SER A 145 23.16 1.67 4.62
C SER A 145 24.52 2.37 4.72
N VAL A 146 24.53 3.63 5.19
CA VAL A 146 25.74 4.41 5.45
C VAL A 146 26.61 3.77 6.54
N MET A 147 26.01 3.39 7.68
CA MET A 147 26.73 2.73 8.78
C MET A 147 27.38 1.40 8.35
N VAL A 148 26.74 0.68 7.44
CA VAL A 148 27.24 -0.59 6.89
C VAL A 148 28.47 -0.41 6.00
N PHE A 149 28.76 0.79 5.48
CA PHE A 149 30.04 1.08 4.81
C PHE A 149 31.21 1.18 5.78
N VAL A 150 30.97 1.76 6.96
CA VAL A 150 31.99 2.02 7.98
C VAL A 150 32.35 0.74 8.76
N THR A 151 31.35 -0.11 9.01
CA THR A 151 31.50 -1.30 9.88
C THR A 151 32.58 -2.29 9.41
N PRO A 152 32.72 -2.63 8.10
CA PRO A 152 33.81 -3.46 7.58
C PRO A 152 35.21 -2.87 7.73
N ILE A 153 35.33 -1.54 7.70
CA ILE A 153 36.61 -0.84 7.86
C ILE A 153 37.13 -1.06 9.29
N ILE A 154 36.24 -0.91 10.27
CA ILE A 154 36.57 -1.07 11.69
C ILE A 154 36.80 -2.54 12.06
N SER A 155 35.92 -3.44 11.60
CA SER A 155 35.97 -4.87 11.97
C SER A 155 36.96 -5.70 11.16
N GLY A 156 37.54 -5.13 10.10
CA GLY A 156 38.47 -5.81 9.20
C GLY A 156 37.84 -6.88 8.31
N LYS A 157 36.55 -7.21 8.48
CA LYS A 157 35.83 -8.28 7.79
C LYS A 157 34.60 -7.74 7.08
N ALA A 158 34.49 -7.98 5.77
CA ALA A 158 33.32 -7.54 4.98
C ALA A 158 32.01 -8.20 5.44
N PHE A 159 32.07 -9.48 5.83
CA PHE A 159 30.89 -10.28 6.20
C PHE A 159 30.93 -10.74 7.67
N GLY A 160 31.17 -9.81 8.59
CA GLY A 160 31.12 -10.09 10.03
C GLY A 160 29.69 -10.25 10.57
N ARG A 161 29.56 -10.89 11.74
CA ARG A 161 28.27 -11.05 12.45
C ARG A 161 27.56 -9.73 12.71
N HIS A 162 28.31 -8.67 13.04
CA HIS A 162 27.75 -7.33 13.27
C HIS A 162 27.17 -6.72 11.99
N VAL A 163 27.90 -6.84 10.88
CA VAL A 163 27.41 -6.40 9.55
C VAL A 163 26.14 -7.16 9.18
N MET A 164 26.10 -8.47 9.45
CA MET A 164 24.91 -9.30 9.20
C MET A 164 23.70 -8.84 10.03
N LEU A 165 23.85 -8.56 11.33
CA LEU A 165 22.75 -8.11 12.18
C LEU A 165 22.16 -6.78 11.69
N VAL A 166 23.04 -5.82 11.41
CA VAL A 166 22.65 -4.49 10.92
C VAL A 166 21.98 -4.60 9.55
N THR A 167 22.55 -5.37 8.62
CA THR A 167 21.94 -5.60 7.29
C THR A 167 20.63 -6.37 7.39
N GLY A 168 20.51 -7.31 8.33
CA GLY A 168 19.29 -8.09 8.54
C GLY A 168 18.14 -7.23 9.05
N PHE A 169 18.42 -6.27 9.94
CA PHE A 169 17.43 -5.29 10.39
C PHE A 169 16.93 -4.41 9.23
N ASP A 170 17.85 -3.97 8.36
CA ASP A 170 17.50 -3.20 7.16
C ASP A 170 16.60 -3.98 6.19
N VAL A 171 16.88 -5.27 5.99
CA VAL A 171 16.02 -6.16 5.20
C VAL A 171 14.60 -6.22 5.78
N VAL A 172 14.45 -6.32 7.10
CA VAL A 172 13.13 -6.31 7.76
C VAL A 172 12.41 -4.99 7.52
N LEU A 173 13.10 -3.85 7.60
CA LEU A 173 12.51 -2.54 7.31
C LEU A 173 12.04 -2.44 5.85
N LEU A 174 12.85 -2.87 4.88
CA LEU A 174 12.45 -2.86 3.46
C LEU A 174 11.27 -3.78 3.19
N VAL A 175 11.23 -4.97 3.80
CA VAL A 175 10.06 -5.86 3.73
C VAL A 175 8.82 -5.19 4.34
N ALA A 176 8.95 -4.53 5.49
CA ALA A 176 7.86 -3.78 6.09
C ALA A 176 7.36 -2.65 5.16
N CYS A 177 8.27 -1.93 4.48
CA CYS A 177 7.89 -0.94 3.48
C CYS A 177 7.06 -1.54 2.34
N ILE A 178 7.47 -2.69 1.80
CA ILE A 178 6.74 -3.37 0.73
C ILE A 178 5.35 -3.78 1.20
N VAL A 179 5.26 -4.41 2.39
CA VAL A 179 3.98 -4.83 2.97
C VAL A 179 3.07 -3.64 3.22
N LEU A 180 3.57 -2.57 3.84
CA LEU A 180 2.80 -1.35 4.08
C LEU A 180 2.30 -0.72 2.77
N TYR A 181 3.15 -0.66 1.74
CA TYR A 181 2.75 -0.14 0.44
C TYR A 181 1.63 -0.98 -0.19
N VAL A 182 1.76 -2.30 -0.19
CA VAL A 182 0.72 -3.21 -0.71
C VAL A 182 -0.58 -3.06 0.10
N THR A 183 -0.48 -2.93 1.42
CA THR A 183 -1.64 -2.67 2.29
C THR A 183 -2.31 -1.34 1.93
N ILE A 184 -1.56 -0.25 1.73
CA ILE A 184 -2.13 1.03 1.29
C ILE A 184 -2.83 0.86 -0.07
N ALA A 185 -2.20 0.19 -1.03
CA ALA A 185 -2.78 -0.01 -2.35
C ALA A 185 -4.09 -0.82 -2.26
N GLN A 186 -4.11 -1.91 -1.51
CA GLN A 186 -5.32 -2.72 -1.29
C GLN A 186 -6.39 -1.92 -0.57
N TYR A 187 -6.04 -1.21 0.50
CA TYR A 187 -6.98 -0.44 1.30
C TYR A 187 -7.58 0.74 0.54
N ALA A 188 -6.79 1.36 -0.34
CA ALA A 188 -7.26 2.45 -1.19
C ALA A 188 -8.14 1.97 -2.35
N ILE A 189 -7.90 0.76 -2.88
CA ILE A 189 -8.66 0.22 -4.03
C ILE A 189 -9.92 -0.54 -3.58
N ALA A 190 -9.89 -1.18 -2.41
CA ALA A 190 -10.97 -2.04 -1.92
C ALA A 190 -12.37 -1.40 -1.95
N PRO A 191 -12.57 -0.14 -1.52
CA PRO A 191 -13.90 0.48 -1.53
C PRO A 191 -14.52 0.57 -2.94
N TYR A 192 -13.68 0.67 -3.98
CA TYR A 192 -14.11 0.92 -5.35
C TYR A 192 -14.17 -0.33 -6.22
N THR A 193 -13.70 -1.47 -5.71
CA THR A 193 -13.78 -2.76 -6.42
C THR A 193 -15.02 -3.58 -6.03
N HIS A 194 -15.70 -3.18 -4.96
CA HIS A 194 -16.91 -3.83 -4.45
C HIS A 194 -18.21 -3.09 -4.81
N THR A 195 -18.12 -1.92 -5.44
CA THR A 195 -19.28 -1.21 -5.97
C THR A 195 -19.71 -1.84 -7.30
N ASP A 196 -21.02 -1.77 -7.60
CA ASP A 196 -21.67 -2.32 -8.80
C ASP A 196 -21.01 -1.92 -10.14
N ILE A 197 -20.09 -0.95 -10.12
CA ILE A 197 -19.30 -0.43 -11.25
C ILE A 197 -18.33 -1.49 -11.81
N ALA A 198 -17.66 -2.27 -10.96
CA ALA A 198 -16.78 -3.35 -11.42
C ALA A 198 -17.56 -4.56 -11.98
N ALA A 199 -18.79 -4.78 -11.49
CA ALA A 199 -19.71 -5.77 -12.01
C ALA A 199 -20.33 -5.33 -13.35
N ALA A 200 -20.59 -4.03 -13.53
CA ALA A 200 -21.17 -3.45 -14.75
C ALA A 200 -20.17 -3.39 -15.92
N THR A 201 -18.88 -3.14 -15.65
CA THR A 201 -17.84 -3.02 -16.69
C THR A 201 -17.18 -4.34 -17.07
N GLY A 202 -17.34 -5.40 -16.27
CA GLY A 202 -16.80 -6.75 -16.56
C GLY A 202 -15.26 -6.85 -16.61
N GLU A 203 -14.56 -5.74 -16.33
CA GLU A 203 -13.11 -5.66 -16.44
C GLU A 203 -12.44 -5.80 -15.08
N ARG A 204 -11.50 -6.75 -15.01
CA ARG A 204 -10.65 -6.92 -13.83
C ARG A 204 -9.54 -5.87 -13.89
N VAL A 205 -9.52 -4.96 -12.93
CA VAL A 205 -8.42 -4.01 -12.76
C VAL A 205 -7.11 -4.79 -12.55
N ASN A 206 -6.15 -4.62 -13.46
CA ASN A 206 -4.83 -5.20 -13.29
C ASN A 206 -4.06 -4.38 -12.23
N THR A 207 -4.03 -4.87 -10.99
CA THR A 207 -3.37 -4.18 -9.86
C THR A 207 -1.87 -3.97 -10.10
N LEU A 208 -1.23 -4.79 -10.94
CA LEU A 208 0.19 -4.61 -11.29
C LEU A 208 0.42 -3.37 -12.18
N ALA A 209 -0.57 -2.95 -12.96
CA ALA A 209 -0.46 -1.78 -13.84
C ALA A 209 -0.37 -0.46 -13.06
N ILE A 210 -0.79 -0.48 -11.80
CA ILE A 210 -0.78 0.65 -10.87
C ILE A 210 0.63 0.86 -10.29
N LEU A 211 1.43 -0.20 -10.24
CA LEU A 211 2.75 -0.17 -9.62
C LEU A 211 3.71 0.68 -10.46
N GLY A 212 4.20 1.76 -9.87
CA GLY A 212 5.19 2.61 -10.50
C GLY A 212 6.62 2.07 -10.39
N ILE A 213 7.57 2.73 -11.04
CA ILE A 213 8.98 2.34 -11.02
C ILE A 213 9.54 2.40 -9.59
N GLY A 214 9.08 3.34 -8.76
CA GLY A 214 9.46 3.45 -7.35
C GLY A 214 9.16 2.19 -6.54
N PHE A 215 8.06 1.49 -6.82
CA PHE A 215 7.76 0.21 -6.18
C PHE A 215 8.78 -0.88 -6.61
N TRP A 216 9.11 -0.94 -7.89
CA TRP A 216 10.13 -1.87 -8.40
C TRP A 216 11.52 -1.55 -7.86
N LEU A 217 11.84 -0.28 -7.63
CA LEU A 217 13.07 0.13 -6.95
C LEU A 217 13.10 -0.34 -5.50
N LEU A 218 11.96 -0.38 -4.81
CA LEU A 218 11.87 -0.91 -3.45
C LEU A 218 12.18 -2.41 -3.41
N ILE A 219 11.66 -3.17 -4.38
CA ILE A 219 12.02 -4.58 -4.57
C ILE A 219 13.50 -4.72 -4.93
N ALA A 220 14.00 -3.90 -5.85
CA ALA A 220 15.40 -3.92 -6.27
C ALA A 220 16.35 -3.62 -5.09
N ALA A 221 15.98 -2.70 -4.20
CA ALA A 221 16.71 -2.44 -2.95
C ALA A 221 16.74 -3.68 -2.05
N LEU A 222 15.59 -4.31 -1.82
CA LEU A 222 15.54 -5.55 -1.05
C LEU A 222 16.43 -6.65 -1.66
N VAL A 223 16.36 -6.85 -2.98
CA VAL A 223 17.17 -7.84 -3.70
C VAL A 223 18.66 -7.49 -3.62
N ALA A 224 19.02 -6.22 -3.83
CA ALA A 224 20.39 -5.73 -3.70
C ALA A 224 20.95 -5.96 -2.30
N ARG A 225 20.14 -5.78 -1.24
CA ARG A 225 20.53 -6.09 0.14
C ARG A 225 20.83 -7.57 0.35
N VAL A 226 19.96 -8.44 -0.16
CA VAL A 226 20.09 -9.89 -0.01
C VAL A 226 21.30 -10.40 -0.79
N ILE A 227 21.48 -10.00 -2.05
CA ILE A 227 22.61 -10.39 -2.90
C ILE A 227 23.94 -9.79 -2.41
N GLY A 228 23.90 -8.56 -1.89
CA GLY A 228 25.07 -7.89 -1.33
C GLY A 228 25.66 -8.60 -0.11
N ASN A 229 24.88 -9.47 0.55
CA ASN A 229 25.31 -10.17 1.76
C ASN A 229 25.03 -11.69 1.66
N PRO A 230 25.97 -12.49 1.13
CA PRO A 230 25.76 -13.92 0.91
C PRO A 230 25.53 -14.72 2.21
N VAL A 231 25.96 -14.20 3.36
CA VAL A 231 25.70 -14.81 4.67
C VAL A 231 24.22 -14.71 5.04
N LEU A 232 23.55 -13.61 4.68
CA LEU A 232 22.09 -13.48 4.85
C LEU A 232 21.35 -14.50 4.00
N ILE A 233 21.74 -14.69 2.74
CA ILE A 233 21.16 -15.73 1.87
C ILE A 233 21.27 -17.11 2.50
N ARG A 234 22.48 -17.48 2.96
CA ARG A 234 22.69 -18.77 3.62
C ARG A 234 21.80 -18.94 4.86
N SER A 235 21.62 -17.86 5.63
CA SER A 235 20.81 -17.87 6.84
C SER A 235 19.31 -18.01 6.52
N LEU A 236 18.82 -17.32 5.49
CA LEU A 236 17.45 -17.43 5.01
C LEU A 236 17.14 -18.83 4.46
N ILE A 237 18.05 -19.37 3.65
CA ILE A 237 17.96 -20.75 3.15
C ILE A 237 17.91 -21.72 4.32
N THR A 238 18.84 -21.62 5.27
CA THR A 238 18.89 -22.52 6.44
C THR A 238 17.59 -22.45 7.26
N LEU A 239 17.07 -21.25 7.50
CA LEU A 239 15.80 -21.06 8.21
C LEU A 239 14.62 -21.68 7.45
N PHE A 240 14.56 -21.47 6.14
CA PHE A 240 13.52 -22.02 5.28
C PHE A 240 13.55 -23.55 5.26
N PHE A 241 14.72 -24.14 5.03
CA PHE A 241 14.91 -25.59 5.03
C PHE A 241 14.70 -26.21 6.42
N HIS A 242 15.11 -25.53 7.50
CA HIS A 242 14.83 -26.01 8.87
C HIS A 242 13.33 -26.00 9.18
N ARG A 243 12.58 -25.01 8.67
CA ARG A 243 11.13 -24.94 8.86
C ARG A 243 10.38 -25.95 7.98
N CYS A 244 10.91 -26.27 6.80
CA CYS A 244 10.37 -27.33 5.94
C CYS A 244 10.74 -28.75 6.43
N SER A 245 11.92 -28.94 7.06
CA SER A 245 12.35 -30.24 7.60
C SER A 245 11.81 -30.53 9.01
N GLY A 246 11.42 -29.50 9.76
CA GLY A 246 10.70 -29.63 11.04
C GLY A 246 9.27 -30.18 10.93
N GLY A 247 8.78 -30.46 9.71
CA GLY A 247 7.49 -31.11 9.46
C GLY A 247 7.51 -32.65 9.57
N SER A 248 8.67 -33.28 9.83
CA SER A 248 8.78 -34.74 10.01
C SER A 248 8.89 -35.16 11.48
N ALA A 249 8.22 -34.45 12.40
CA ALA A 249 7.78 -35.07 13.65
C ALA A 249 6.46 -35.78 13.37
N GLY A 250 6.48 -37.11 13.45
CA GLY A 250 5.35 -37.98 13.12
C GLY A 250 4.02 -37.61 13.80
N PRO A 251 2.91 -38.08 13.25
CA PRO A 251 1.57 -37.59 13.57
C PRO A 251 1.23 -37.93 15.02
N LYS A 252 0.95 -36.91 15.84
CA LYS A 252 -0.06 -37.10 16.89
C LYS A 252 -1.41 -37.21 16.18
N ARG A 253 -1.75 -38.44 15.79
CA ARG A 253 -3.12 -38.82 15.44
C ARG A 253 -4.02 -38.40 16.59
N GLY A 254 -4.96 -37.52 16.31
CA GLY A 254 -5.99 -37.12 17.26
C GLY A 254 -6.27 -35.62 17.33
N PHE A 255 -6.32 -34.90 16.19
CA PHE A 255 -7.16 -33.67 16.11
C PHE A 255 -7.33 -33.07 14.69
N VAL A 256 -7.05 -33.79 13.60
CA VAL A 256 -7.20 -33.21 12.25
C VAL A 256 -7.74 -34.24 11.28
N GLU A 257 -9.00 -34.60 11.47
CA GLU A 257 -9.84 -35.19 10.43
C GLU A 257 -11.26 -34.68 10.68
N ASP A 258 -11.60 -33.50 10.14
CA ASP A 258 -12.96 -33.28 9.59
C ASP A 258 -13.19 -31.99 8.77
N TRP A 259 -12.17 -31.20 8.40
CA TRP A 259 -12.41 -29.96 7.63
C TRP A 259 -12.54 -30.15 6.11
N ARG A 260 -12.49 -31.40 5.62
CA ARG A 260 -12.57 -31.73 4.18
C ARG A 260 -13.88 -32.38 3.75
N SER A 261 -14.82 -32.64 4.65
CA SER A 261 -16.14 -33.10 4.21
C SER A 261 -16.91 -31.90 3.60
N PRO A 262 -17.48 -32.03 2.39
CA PRO A 262 -18.31 -30.98 1.79
C PRO A 262 -19.45 -30.51 2.71
N ALA A 263 -19.96 -31.41 3.55
CA ALA A 263 -21.00 -31.14 4.55
C ALA A 263 -20.55 -30.13 5.62
N ALA A 264 -19.30 -30.19 6.11
CA ALA A 264 -18.78 -29.22 7.10
C ALA A 264 -18.56 -27.82 6.51
N ARG A 265 -18.45 -27.70 5.18
CA ARG A 265 -18.33 -26.41 4.48
C ARG A 265 -19.70 -25.75 4.31
N GLU A 266 -20.72 -26.55 4.03
CA GLU A 266 -22.11 -26.10 3.92
C GLU A 266 -22.64 -25.61 5.27
N ASP A 267 -22.36 -26.36 6.35
CA ASP A 267 -22.82 -26.01 7.70
C ASP A 267 -22.18 -24.71 8.23
N ASN A 268 -20.88 -24.51 7.99
CA ASN A 268 -20.21 -23.25 8.36
C ASN A 268 -20.70 -22.04 7.54
N THR A 269 -21.08 -22.24 6.28
CA THR A 269 -21.59 -21.15 5.43
C THR A 269 -23.00 -20.76 5.86
N ALA A 270 -23.85 -21.74 6.16
CA ALA A 270 -25.18 -21.51 6.72
C ALA A 270 -25.13 -20.78 8.07
N ARG A 271 -24.21 -21.17 8.96
CA ARG A 271 -24.00 -20.48 10.24
C ARG A 271 -23.55 -19.03 10.08
N MET A 272 -22.62 -18.76 9.16
CA MET A 272 -22.20 -17.37 8.89
C MET A 272 -23.31 -16.51 8.29
N MET A 273 -24.16 -17.08 7.43
CA MET A 273 -25.34 -16.37 6.91
C MET A 273 -26.35 -16.07 8.01
N GLN A 274 -26.62 -17.04 8.90
CA GLN A 274 -27.53 -16.84 10.02
C GLN A 274 -27.01 -15.78 11.02
N GLU A 275 -25.72 -15.78 11.32
CA GLU A 275 -25.09 -14.74 12.16
C GLU A 275 -25.11 -13.36 11.49
N ALA A 276 -24.99 -13.29 10.16
CA ALA A 276 -25.07 -12.04 9.41
C ALA A 276 -26.49 -11.46 9.39
N ASP A 277 -27.51 -12.31 9.23
CA ASP A 277 -28.91 -11.90 9.24
C ASP A 277 -29.35 -11.44 10.64
N GLU A 278 -28.89 -12.11 11.70
CA GLU A 278 -29.14 -11.64 13.07
C GLU A 278 -28.52 -10.26 13.33
N ARG A 279 -27.32 -9.98 12.81
CA ARG A 279 -26.69 -8.67 12.96
C ARG A 279 -27.47 -7.59 12.23
N ARG A 280 -27.94 -7.88 11.01
CA ARG A 280 -28.80 -6.95 10.24
C ARG A 280 -30.12 -6.68 10.97
N ALA A 281 -30.76 -7.71 11.54
CA ALA A 281 -32.00 -7.53 12.30
C ALA A 281 -31.81 -6.64 13.54
N ARG A 282 -30.71 -6.82 14.29
CA ARG A 282 -30.37 -5.97 15.43
C ARG A 282 -30.07 -4.53 15.03
N GLU A 283 -29.40 -4.32 13.90
CA GLU A 283 -29.09 -2.98 13.40
C GLU A 283 -30.36 -2.23 12.95
N VAL A 284 -31.30 -2.93 12.30
CA VAL A 284 -32.61 -2.36 11.95
C VAL A 284 -33.42 -1.99 13.20
N GLN A 285 -33.46 -2.86 14.22
CA GLN A 285 -34.13 -2.53 15.49
C GLN A 285 -33.51 -1.30 16.16
N ARG A 286 -32.18 -1.23 16.20
CA ARG A 286 -31.48 -0.08 16.79
C ARG A 286 -31.81 1.23 16.06
N ARG A 287 -31.86 1.22 14.72
CA ARG A 287 -32.24 2.40 13.94
C ARG A 287 -33.69 2.80 14.17
N ALA A 288 -34.60 1.83 14.31
CA ALA A 288 -36.00 2.10 14.64
C ALA A 288 -36.16 2.74 16.02
N GLU A 289 -35.42 2.25 17.03
CA GLU A 289 -35.41 2.84 18.38
C GLU A 289 -34.82 4.26 18.39
N GLU A 290 -33.74 4.50 17.64
CA GLU A 290 -33.15 5.84 17.51
C GLU A 290 -34.12 6.81 16.80
N ALA A 291 -34.83 6.36 15.76
CA ALA A 291 -35.84 7.18 15.07
C ALA A 291 -37.01 7.54 16.01
N GLN A 292 -37.51 6.57 16.79
CA GLN A 292 -38.60 6.81 17.73
C GLN A 292 -38.20 7.80 18.85
N ARG A 293 -36.96 7.72 19.36
CA ARG A 293 -36.44 8.70 20.33
C ARG A 293 -36.36 10.11 19.76
N LEU A 294 -35.98 10.25 18.49
CA LEU A 294 -35.92 11.54 17.83
C LEU A 294 -37.32 12.13 17.62
N GLU A 295 -38.30 11.29 17.28
CA GLU A 295 -39.70 11.70 17.14
C GLU A 295 -40.31 12.15 18.48
N ASP A 296 -40.04 11.41 19.56
CA ASP A 296 -40.47 11.79 20.91
C ASP A 296 -39.84 13.11 21.37
N ALA A 297 -38.54 13.31 21.08
CA ALA A 297 -37.83 14.56 21.38
C ALA A 297 -38.40 15.75 20.59
N ALA A 298 -38.73 15.55 19.31
CA ALA A 298 -39.35 16.58 18.48
C ALA A 298 -40.75 16.94 19.00
N ASN A 299 -41.57 15.95 19.35
CA ASN A 299 -42.92 16.18 19.91
C ASN A 299 -42.88 16.91 21.25
N GLN A 300 -41.85 16.68 22.07
CA GLN A 300 -41.67 17.39 23.34
C GLN A 300 -41.28 18.87 23.12
N TYR A 301 -40.53 19.17 22.05
CA TYR A 301 -40.18 20.54 21.67
C TYR A 301 -41.40 21.33 21.20
N TYR A 302 -42.28 20.74 20.38
CA TYR A 302 -43.48 21.40 19.86
C TYR A 302 -44.59 21.65 20.90
N ARG A 303 -44.53 21.00 22.08
CA ARG A 303 -45.49 21.23 23.17
C ARG A 303 -45.08 22.35 24.14
N ARG A 304 -43.89 22.93 24.00
CA ARG A 304 -43.45 24.10 24.77
C ARG A 304 -43.67 25.38 23.96
#